data_AF-A0A176Z9P2-F1
#
_entry.id   AF-A0A176Z9P2-F1
#
_cell.length_a   1.000
_cell.length_b   1.000
_cell.length_c   1.000
_cell.angle_alpha   90.00
_cell.angle_beta   90.00
_cell.angle_gamma   90.00
#
_symmetry.space_group_name_H-M   'P 1'
#
loop_
_entity.id
_entity.type
_entity.pdbx_description
1 polymer ?
#
loop_
_entity_poly.entity_id
_entity_poly.type
_entity_poly.pdbx_seq_one_letter_code
_entity_poly.pdbx_strand_id
1 'polypeptide(L)'
;MKKTQLSIYLDPEICRQLEAFAKRQGKPKSLVAEAAIASFLSPDDSDRREAAIAKRLDRIVRVLERLERNDGITLETVALFIRFWLTATPALPEQSSPAARAKGAERYDRFVEALGRRLSSGSTIIKEVSLESNDAESLEPIRDNAGST
;
A
#
# COMPACT_ATOMS: atom_id res chain seq x y z
N MET A 1 27.30 36.28 20.95
CA MET A 1 26.40 37.17 21.72
C MET A 1 26.40 36.72 23.18
N LYS A 2 26.31 37.64 24.14
CA LYS A 2 26.26 37.28 25.57
C LYS A 2 24.89 36.65 25.88
N LYS A 3 24.87 35.52 26.59
CA LYS A 3 23.63 34.87 27.05
C LYS A 3 23.13 35.55 28.32
N THR A 4 21.81 35.71 28.42
CA THR A 4 21.15 36.23 29.63
C THR A 4 20.84 35.09 30.58
N GLN A 5 21.12 35.26 31.88
CA GLN A 5 20.76 34.27 32.90
C GLN A 5 19.24 34.28 33.11
N LEU A 6 18.61 33.10 33.02
CA LEU A 6 17.18 32.90 33.26
C LEU A 6 17.00 32.00 34.48
N SER A 7 16.30 32.49 35.50
CA SER A 7 15.89 31.71 36.68
C SER A 7 14.37 31.55 36.67
N ILE A 8 13.91 30.31 36.53
CA ILE A 8 12.48 29.96 36.46
C ILE A 8 12.23 28.68 37.27
N TYR A 9 11.04 28.58 37.85
CA TYR A 9 10.58 27.34 38.46
C TYR A 9 10.00 26.43 37.37
N LEU A 10 10.41 25.16 37.39
CA LEU A 10 9.84 24.12 36.55
C LEU A 10 9.19 23.08 37.46
N ASP A 11 8.14 22.45 36.96
CA ASP A 11 7.61 21.24 37.58
C ASP A 11 8.75 20.21 37.76
N PRO A 12 8.86 19.54 38.93
CA PRO A 12 9.95 18.59 39.19
C PRO A 12 10.05 17.46 38.16
N GLU A 13 8.91 16.99 37.63
CA GLU A 13 8.89 15.93 36.63
C GLU A 13 9.43 16.43 35.28
N ILE A 14 9.07 17.66 34.89
CA ILE A 14 9.62 18.29 33.67
C ILE A 14 11.13 18.50 33.80
N CYS A 15 11.61 18.93 34.95
CA CYS A 15 13.05 19.12 35.20
C CYS A 15 13.81 17.79 35.05
N ARG A 16 13.25 16.70 35.61
CA ARG A 16 13.79 15.35 35.49
C ARG A 16 13.83 14.86 34.03
N GLN A 17 12.75 15.09 33.28
CA GLN A 17 12.68 14.73 31.86
C GLN A 17 13.71 15.49 31.01
N LEU A 18 13.87 16.79 31.26
CA LEU A 18 14.87 17.62 30.59
C LEU A 18 16.29 17.12 30.86
N GLU A 19 16.61 16.79 32.12
CA GLU A 19 17.91 16.23 32.50
C GLU A 19 18.17 14.88 31.85
N ALA A 20 17.19 13.98 31.88
CA ALA A 20 17.30 12.68 31.23
C ALA A 20 17.50 12.82 29.71
N PHE A 21 16.76 13.74 29.07
CA PHE A 21 16.90 14.00 27.64
C PHE A 21 18.27 14.59 27.29
N ALA A 22 18.74 15.59 28.04
CA ALA A 22 20.04 16.22 27.84
C ALA A 22 21.18 15.19 28.01
N LYS A 23 21.08 14.32 29.01
CA LYS A 23 22.04 13.23 29.25
C LYS A 23 22.06 12.23 28.10
N ARG A 24 20.89 11.79 27.60
CA ARG A 24 20.80 10.88 26.43
C ARG A 24 21.40 11.48 25.16
N GLN A 25 21.27 12.79 24.98
CA GLN A 25 21.81 13.52 23.82
C GLN A 25 23.29 13.94 24.00
N GLY A 26 23.88 13.75 25.18
CA GLY A 26 25.24 14.23 25.47
C GLY A 26 25.39 15.75 25.42
N LYS A 27 24.32 16.51 25.66
CA LYS A 27 24.29 17.98 25.53
C LYS A 27 24.05 18.65 26.89
N PRO A 28 24.60 19.86 27.12
CA PRO A 28 24.34 20.58 28.36
C PRO A 28 22.87 21.00 28.48
N LYS A 29 22.31 20.89 29.70
CA LYS A 29 20.90 21.20 30.00
C LYS A 29 20.45 22.57 29.49
N SER A 30 21.29 23.59 29.68
CA SER A 30 21.02 24.96 29.22
C SER A 30 20.86 25.06 27.70
N LEU A 31 21.63 24.29 26.92
CA LEU A 31 21.54 24.31 25.46
C LEU A 31 20.26 23.63 24.97
N VAL A 32 19.87 22.52 25.62
CA VAL A 32 18.60 21.85 25.31
C VAL A 32 17.42 22.74 25.67
N ALA A 33 17.45 23.38 26.84
CA ALA A 33 16.40 24.29 27.29
C ALA A 33 16.27 25.52 26.37
N GLU A 34 17.40 26.13 25.99
CA GLU A 34 17.42 27.25 25.04
C GLU A 34 16.85 26.85 23.68
N ALA A 35 17.25 25.70 23.15
CA ALA A 35 16.72 25.21 21.87
C ALA A 35 15.21 24.91 21.94
N ALA A 36 14.73 24.33 23.05
CA ALA A 36 13.32 24.07 23.26
C ALA A 36 12.50 25.37 23.34
N ILE A 37 12.98 26.36 24.11
CA ILE A 37 12.33 27.67 24.23
C ILE A 37 12.34 28.41 22.88
N ALA A 38 13.47 28.43 22.17
CA ALA A 38 13.58 29.04 20.86
C ALA A 38 12.65 28.38 19.83
N SER A 39 12.53 27.05 19.87
CA SER A 39 11.60 26.30 19.02
C SER A 39 10.14 26.61 19.38
N PHE A 40 9.81 26.75 20.66
CA PHE A 40 8.45 27.06 21.12
C PHE A 40 8.03 28.49 20.75
N LEU A 41 8.96 29.44 20.84
CA LEU A 41 8.70 30.85 20.52
C LEU A 41 8.78 31.17 19.03
N SER A 42 9.14 30.21 18.18
CA SER A 42 9.20 30.39 16.73
C SER A 42 7.77 30.39 16.17
N PRO A 43 7.21 31.55 15.76
CA PRO A 43 5.80 31.67 15.32
C PRO A 43 5.48 30.90 14.03
N ASP A 44 6.49 30.32 13.40
CA ASP A 44 6.43 29.70 12.09
C ASP A 44 6.51 28.16 12.15
N ASP A 45 6.96 27.57 13.27
CA ASP A 45 7.38 26.16 13.26
C ASP A 45 6.21 25.18 13.41
N SER A 46 5.21 25.48 14.23
CA SER A 46 3.97 24.67 14.31
C SER A 46 3.19 24.78 13.01
N ASP A 47 2.94 26.00 12.55
CA ASP A 47 2.04 26.29 11.44
C ASP A 47 2.63 25.80 10.12
N ARG A 48 3.96 25.93 9.92
CA ARG A 48 4.63 25.35 8.75
C ARG A 48 4.62 23.82 8.77
N ARG A 49 4.79 23.19 9.94
CA ARG A 49 4.74 21.72 10.06
C ARG A 49 3.34 21.21 9.75
N GLU A 50 2.31 21.83 10.30
CA GLU A 50 0.91 21.50 10.02
C GLU A 50 0.57 21.72 8.54
N ALA A 51 0.97 22.86 7.96
CA ALA A 51 0.77 23.14 6.53
C ALA A 51 1.51 22.13 5.62
N ALA A 52 2.72 21.70 6.01
CA ALA A 52 3.47 20.69 5.27
C ALA A 52 2.79 19.31 5.33
N ILE A 53 2.19 18.95 6.46
CA ILE A 53 1.40 17.72 6.62
C ILE A 53 0.14 17.78 5.77
N ALA A 54 -0.63 18.88 5.85
CA ALA A 54 -1.83 19.09 5.04
C ALA A 54 -1.52 18.97 3.54
N LYS A 55 -0.45 19.63 3.07
CA LYS A 55 -0.01 19.56 1.66
C LYS A 55 0.39 18.14 1.24
N ARG A 56 1.00 17.36 2.14
CA ARG A 56 1.33 15.95 1.86
C ARG A 56 0.06 15.10 1.77
N LEU A 57 -0.91 15.33 2.65
CA LEU A 57 -2.19 14.64 2.63
C LEU A 57 -2.97 14.95 1.34
N ASP A 58 -3.05 16.21 0.93
CA ASP A 58 -3.66 16.61 -0.33
C ASP A 58 -2.99 15.93 -1.53
N ARG A 59 -1.66 15.80 -1.52
CA ARG A 59 -0.93 15.08 -2.56
C ARG A 59 -1.29 13.61 -2.58
N ILE A 60 -1.44 12.97 -1.41
CA ILE A 60 -1.85 11.56 -1.32
C ILE A 60 -3.26 11.39 -1.88
N VAL A 61 -4.21 12.24 -1.52
CA VAL A 61 -5.58 12.20 -2.05
C VAL A 61 -5.59 12.27 -3.57
N ARG A 62 -4.86 13.21 -4.17
CA ARG A 62 -4.75 13.32 -5.64
C ARG A 62 -4.11 12.09 -6.30
N VAL A 63 -3.17 11.45 -5.62
CA VAL A 63 -2.55 10.21 -6.12
C VAL A 63 -3.56 9.07 -6.06
N LEU A 64 -4.35 8.97 -4.99
CA LEU A 64 -5.41 7.96 -4.83
C LEU A 64 -6.52 8.16 -5.87
N GLU A 65 -7.02 9.37 -6.07
CA GLU A 65 -8.04 9.66 -7.10
C GLU A 65 -7.57 9.27 -8.50
N ARG A 66 -6.28 9.54 -8.82
CA ARG A 66 -5.71 9.11 -10.10
C ARG A 66 -5.54 7.60 -10.18
N LEU A 67 -5.17 6.95 -9.09
CA LEU A 67 -5.04 5.50 -9.03
C LEU A 67 -6.41 4.84 -9.24
N GLU A 68 -7.45 5.30 -8.55
CA GLU A 68 -8.82 4.82 -8.72
C GLU A 68 -9.31 4.97 -10.17
N ARG A 69 -9.05 6.13 -10.78
CA ARG A 69 -9.37 6.34 -12.20
C ARG A 69 -8.63 5.35 -13.10
N ASN A 70 -7.33 5.16 -12.87
CA ASN A 70 -6.52 4.24 -13.67
C ASN A 70 -7.00 2.79 -13.50
N ASP A 71 -7.32 2.38 -12.27
CA ASP A 71 -7.85 1.06 -11.95
C ASP A 71 -9.20 0.83 -12.64
N GLY A 72 -10.09 1.84 -12.65
CA GLY A 72 -11.33 1.81 -13.41
C GLY A 72 -11.10 1.59 -14.90
N ILE A 73 -10.17 2.35 -15.51
CA ILE A 73 -9.81 2.20 -16.93
C ILE A 73 -9.24 0.80 -17.20
N THR A 74 -8.38 0.28 -16.32
CA THR A 74 -7.82 -1.07 -16.44
C THR A 74 -8.91 -2.12 -16.36
N LEU A 75 -9.85 -2.01 -15.42
CA LEU A 75 -10.96 -2.93 -15.26
C LEU A 75 -11.87 -2.92 -16.50
N GLU A 76 -12.21 -1.74 -17.02
CA GLU A 76 -12.97 -1.60 -18.26
C GLU A 76 -12.24 -2.23 -19.45
N THR A 77 -10.94 -2.01 -19.57
CA THR A 77 -10.09 -2.57 -20.63
C THR A 77 -10.08 -4.10 -20.56
N VAL A 78 -9.90 -4.67 -19.37
CA VAL A 78 -9.91 -6.13 -19.16
C VAL A 78 -11.30 -6.70 -19.45
N ALA A 79 -12.37 -6.05 -19.00
CA ALA A 79 -13.74 -6.49 -19.30
C ALA A 79 -14.02 -6.50 -20.81
N LEU A 80 -13.60 -5.45 -21.52
CA LEU A 80 -13.70 -5.38 -22.99
C LEU A 80 -12.86 -6.47 -23.67
N PHE A 81 -11.64 -6.71 -23.20
CA PHE A 81 -10.77 -7.77 -23.72
C PHE A 81 -11.41 -9.15 -23.55
N ILE A 82 -11.88 -9.48 -22.34
CA ILE A 82 -12.53 -10.77 -22.06
C ILE A 82 -13.77 -10.95 -22.93
N ARG A 83 -14.62 -9.91 -23.02
CA ARG A 83 -15.80 -9.94 -23.88
C ARG A 83 -15.43 -10.15 -25.34
N PHE A 84 -14.48 -9.38 -25.87
CA PHE A 84 -13.98 -9.54 -27.24
C PHE A 84 -13.44 -10.96 -27.46
N TRP A 85 -12.59 -11.47 -26.57
CA TRP A 85 -12.01 -12.79 -26.70
C TRP A 85 -13.05 -13.91 -26.71
N LEU A 86 -14.04 -13.85 -25.81
CA LEU A 86 -15.11 -14.85 -25.71
C LEU A 86 -16.13 -14.78 -26.85
N THR A 87 -16.33 -13.61 -27.45
CA THR A 87 -17.36 -13.37 -28.48
C THR A 87 -16.83 -13.36 -29.91
N ALA A 88 -15.56 -13.00 -30.12
CA ALA A 88 -14.96 -12.83 -31.45
C ALA A 88 -14.04 -13.98 -31.88
N THR A 89 -13.68 -14.90 -30.98
CA THR A 89 -12.80 -16.03 -31.31
C THR A 89 -13.60 -17.27 -31.73
N PRO A 90 -14.09 -17.28 -32.98
CA PRO A 90 -13.79 -18.42 -33.85
C PRO A 90 -13.42 -18.00 -35.28
N ALA A 91 -12.42 -18.66 -35.89
CA ALA A 91 -12.25 -18.66 -37.34
C ALA A 91 -13.39 -19.50 -37.95
N LEU A 92 -14.50 -18.86 -38.32
CA LEU A 92 -15.67 -19.53 -38.87
C LEU A 92 -16.04 -18.94 -40.24
N PRO A 93 -16.43 -19.76 -41.23
CA PRO A 93 -16.88 -19.29 -42.53
C PRO A 93 -18.07 -18.31 -42.42
N GLU A 94 -18.13 -17.33 -43.32
CA GLU A 94 -19.09 -16.20 -43.38
C GLU A 94 -20.53 -16.55 -42.93
N GLN A 95 -21.05 -17.71 -43.34
CA GLN A 95 -22.40 -18.23 -43.05
C GLN A 95 -22.68 -18.67 -41.59
N SER A 96 -21.70 -18.68 -40.69
CA SER A 96 -21.87 -19.18 -39.30
C SER A 96 -21.71 -18.09 -38.23
N SER A 97 -21.51 -16.84 -38.65
CA SER A 97 -21.25 -15.69 -37.76
C SER A 97 -22.35 -15.40 -36.71
N PRO A 98 -23.66 -15.48 -37.00
CA PRO A 98 -24.70 -15.17 -36.00
C PRO A 98 -24.79 -16.19 -34.87
N ALA A 99 -24.80 -17.49 -35.19
CA ALA A 99 -24.86 -18.57 -34.20
C ALA A 99 -23.58 -18.61 -33.35
N ALA A 100 -22.42 -18.32 -33.95
CA ALA A 100 -21.16 -18.20 -33.25
C ALA A 100 -21.14 -17.04 -32.24
N ARG A 101 -21.62 -15.87 -32.64
CA ARG A 101 -21.77 -14.70 -31.77
C ARG A 101 -22.70 -14.97 -30.59
N ALA A 102 -23.83 -15.64 -30.82
CA ALA A 102 -24.76 -16.03 -29.76
C ALA A 102 -24.10 -16.96 -28.73
N LYS A 103 -23.33 -17.95 -29.19
CA LYS A 103 -22.61 -18.87 -28.31
C LYS A 103 -21.47 -18.18 -27.53
N GLY A 104 -20.86 -17.16 -28.11
CA GLY A 104 -19.87 -16.33 -27.42
C GLY A 104 -20.48 -15.47 -26.31
N ALA A 105 -21.67 -14.90 -26.55
CA ALA A 105 -22.42 -14.17 -25.52
C ALA A 105 -22.79 -15.08 -24.34
N GLU A 106 -23.29 -16.29 -24.62
CA GLU A 106 -23.59 -17.29 -23.58
C GLU A 106 -22.37 -17.65 -22.71
N ARG A 107 -21.17 -17.72 -23.29
CA ARG A 107 -19.92 -17.96 -22.55
C ARG A 107 -19.56 -16.77 -21.65
N TYR A 108 -19.76 -15.55 -22.13
CA TYR A 108 -19.52 -14.34 -21.34
C TYR A 108 -20.45 -14.29 -20.11
N ASP A 109 -21.74 -14.57 -20.29
CA ASP A 109 -22.71 -14.55 -19.19
C ASP A 109 -22.33 -15.59 -18.10
N ARG A 110 -21.97 -16.81 -18.51
CA ARG A 110 -21.46 -17.84 -17.57
C ARG A 110 -20.18 -17.41 -16.85
N PHE A 111 -19.27 -16.73 -17.54
CA PHE A 111 -18.06 -16.20 -16.93
C PHE A 111 -18.38 -15.16 -15.85
N VAL A 112 -19.26 -14.20 -16.14
CA VAL A 112 -19.69 -13.17 -15.19
C VAL A 112 -20.34 -13.80 -13.95
N GLU A 113 -21.18 -14.81 -14.14
CA GLU A 113 -21.84 -15.53 -13.05
C GLU A 113 -20.82 -16.27 -12.16
N ALA A 114 -19.85 -16.96 -12.77
CA ALA A 114 -18.79 -17.65 -12.04
C ALA A 114 -17.89 -16.67 -11.27
N LEU A 115 -17.55 -15.54 -11.89
CA LEU A 115 -16.78 -14.47 -11.24
C LEU A 115 -17.54 -13.90 -10.04
N GLY A 116 -18.84 -13.62 -10.18
CA GLY A 116 -19.69 -13.12 -9.11
C GLY A 116 -19.74 -14.06 -7.90
N ARG A 117 -19.93 -15.37 -8.13
CA ARG A 117 -19.86 -16.39 -7.06
C ARG A 117 -18.50 -16.42 -6.37
N ARG A 118 -17.42 -16.29 -7.12
CA ARG A 118 -16.06 -16.32 -6.57
C ARG A 118 -15.77 -15.10 -5.70
N LEU A 119 -16.16 -13.90 -6.16
CA LEU A 119 -16.02 -12.66 -5.38
C LEU A 119 -16.83 -12.69 -4.09
N SER A 120 -18.07 -13.20 -4.11
CA SER A 120 -18.89 -13.32 -2.89
C SER A 120 -18.35 -14.36 -1.90
N SER A 121 -17.64 -15.38 -2.37
CA SER A 121 -16.97 -16.37 -1.52
C SER A 121 -15.70 -15.86 -0.83
N GLY A 122 -15.18 -14.69 -1.20
CA GLY A 122 -13.97 -14.10 -0.62
C GLY A 122 -12.66 -14.78 -1.00
N SER A 123 -12.68 -15.83 -1.84
CA SER A 123 -11.46 -16.41 -2.42
C SER A 123 -10.90 -15.47 -3.48
N THR A 124 -9.67 -14.99 -3.30
CA THR A 124 -8.98 -14.16 -4.29
C THR A 124 -7.98 -15.01 -5.06
N ILE A 125 -7.81 -14.76 -6.35
CA ILE A 125 -6.80 -15.46 -7.19
C ILE A 125 -5.40 -15.31 -6.54
N ILE A 126 -5.14 -14.15 -5.94
CA ILE A 126 -3.89 -13.85 -5.24
C ILE A 126 -3.65 -14.83 -4.07
N LYS A 127 -4.68 -15.20 -3.32
CA LYS A 127 -4.53 -16.17 -2.22
C LYS A 127 -4.25 -17.59 -2.74
N GLU A 128 -4.90 -18.00 -3.82
CA GLU A 128 -4.70 -19.33 -4.42
C GLU A 128 -3.29 -19.50 -5.01
N VAL A 129 -2.79 -18.50 -5.76
CA VAL A 129 -1.43 -18.54 -6.35
C VAL A 129 -0.35 -18.52 -5.26
N SER A 130 -0.57 -17.76 -4.17
CA SER A 130 0.37 -17.74 -3.03
C SER A 130 0.39 -19.07 -2.28
N LEU A 131 -0.74 -19.79 -2.21
CA LEU A 131 -0.80 -21.10 -1.58
C LEU A 131 -0.06 -22.16 -2.43
N GLU A 132 -0.27 -22.19 -3.75
CA GLU A 132 0.46 -23.10 -4.65
C GLU A 132 1.97 -22.87 -4.65
N SER A 133 2.41 -21.62 -4.47
CA SER A 133 3.85 -21.28 -4.42
C SER A 133 4.54 -21.78 -3.15
N ASN A 134 3.83 -21.86 -2.02
CA ASN A 134 4.37 -22.36 -0.75
C ASN A 134 4.45 -23.89 -0.71
N ASP A 135 3.53 -24.57 -1.40
CA ASP A 135 3.50 -26.04 -1.45
C ASP A 135 4.62 -26.60 -2.35
N ALA A 136 5.09 -25.81 -3.34
CA ALA A 136 6.20 -26.17 -4.21
C ALA A 136 7.58 -26.18 -3.51
N GLU A 137 7.73 -25.49 -2.36
CA GLU A 137 8.98 -25.45 -1.58
C GLU A 137 9.11 -26.61 -0.56
N SER A 138 8.07 -27.41 -0.37
CA SER A 138 8.03 -28.48 0.66
C SER A 138 8.46 -29.87 0.16
N LEU A 139 8.92 -30.00 -1.09
CA LEU A 139 9.41 -31.26 -1.67
C LEU A 139 10.92 -31.20 -1.88
N GLU A 140 11.70 -31.25 -0.79
CA GLU A 140 13.12 -31.58 -0.88
C GLU A 140 13.30 -33.07 -1.29
N PRO A 141 14.33 -33.37 -2.11
CA PRO A 141 14.49 -34.68 -2.73
C PRO A 141 14.93 -35.72 -1.71
N ILE A 142 14.34 -36.91 -1.81
CA ILE A 142 14.78 -38.11 -1.10
C ILE A 142 16.28 -38.30 -1.39
N ARG A 143 17.12 -38.11 -0.37
CA ARG A 143 18.54 -38.39 -0.42
C ARG A 143 18.74 -39.89 -0.61
N ASP A 144 19.16 -40.30 -1.79
CA ASP A 144 19.60 -41.66 -2.04
C ASP A 144 20.95 -41.86 -1.33
N ASN A 145 20.90 -42.58 -0.21
CA ASN A 145 22.06 -43.09 0.50
C ASN A 145 22.09 -44.61 0.37
N ALA A 146 22.84 -45.09 -0.61
CA ALA A 146 23.46 -46.40 -0.62
C ALA A 146 24.72 -46.22 -1.49
N GLY A 147 25.93 -46.49 -1.04
CA GLY A 147 26.35 -47.54 -0.13
C GLY A 147 27.64 -48.06 -0.75
N SER A 148 28.74 -47.85 -0.03
CA SER A 148 30.07 -48.36 -0.30
C SER A 148 30.09 -49.79 -0.88
N THR A 149 30.83 -49.99 -1.98
CA THR A 149 31.94 -50.97 -2.13
C THR A 149 32.64 -50.74 -3.46
#